data_AF-A0A1F8N616-F1
#
_entry.id   AF-A0A1F8N616-F1
#
_cell.length_a   1.000
_cell.length_b   1.000
_cell.length_c   1.000
_cell.angle_alpha   90.00
_cell.angle_beta   90.00
_cell.angle_gamma   90.00
#
_symmetry.space_group_name_H-M   'P 1'
#
loop_
_entity.id
_entity.type
_entity.pdbx_description
1 polymer ?
#
loop_
_entity_poly.entity_id
_entity_poly.type
_entity_poly.pdbx_seq_one_letter_code
_entity_poly.pdbx_strand_id
1 'polypeptide(L)'
;MTDVRKVMVAVFMTHGIAIVTALVSAVILWRSAWRGLLPTYIRRGIGVTIGVIVFIGVVASIDFDVFFTRFHQAFFPPGTWTFPEGDTLIQLYPLQFWMDAVRQMAVVIVLEVALTYGLALVLSRWLIPRQSPE
;
A
#
# COMPACT_ATOMS: atom_id res chain seq x y z
N MET A 1 -14.51 10.62 -20.66
CA MET A 1 -13.33 9.74 -20.69
C MET A 1 -12.41 10.09 -19.52
N THR A 2 -12.46 9.36 -18.41
CA THR A 2 -11.41 9.42 -17.38
C THR A 2 -10.24 8.57 -17.89
N ASP A 3 -9.17 9.24 -18.30
CA ASP A 3 -7.94 8.57 -18.72
C ASP A 3 -7.25 7.96 -17.48
N VAL A 4 -6.71 6.74 -17.62
CA VAL A 4 -5.86 6.07 -16.61
C VAL A 4 -4.77 7.01 -16.09
N ARG A 5 -4.20 7.87 -16.96
CA ARG A 5 -3.23 8.89 -16.56
C ARG A 5 -3.73 9.76 -15.41
N LYS A 6 -4.99 10.20 -15.41
CA LYS A 6 -5.54 11.06 -14.35
C LYS A 6 -5.64 10.31 -13.02
N VAL A 7 -6.06 9.04 -13.06
CA VAL A 7 -6.12 8.17 -11.88
C VAL A 7 -4.72 7.97 -11.31
N MET A 8 -3.72 7.67 -12.16
CA MET A 8 -2.33 7.49 -11.72
C MET A 8 -1.74 8.77 -11.12
N VAL A 9 -1.98 9.94 -11.72
CA VAL A 9 -1.55 11.22 -11.15
C VAL A 9 -2.17 11.44 -9.77
N ALA A 10 -3.47 11.20 -9.62
CA ALA A 10 -4.16 11.32 -8.33
C ALA A 10 -3.59 10.36 -7.27
N VAL A 11 -3.29 9.12 -7.65
CA VAL A 11 -2.65 8.12 -6.78
C VAL A 11 -1.27 8.62 -6.32
N PHE A 12 -0.42 9.06 -7.24
CA PHE A 12 0.92 9.56 -6.89
C PHE A 12 0.88 10.83 -6.04
N MET A 13 -0.03 11.77 -6.33
CA MET A 13 -0.23 12.96 -5.51
C MET A 13 -0.69 12.60 -4.09
N THR A 14 -1.68 11.71 -3.97
CA THR A 14 -2.19 11.24 -2.68
C THR A 14 -1.10 10.54 -1.88
N HIS A 15 -0.31 9.69 -2.54
CA HIS A 15 0.82 9.02 -1.92
C HIS A 15 1.90 10.01 -1.45
N GLY A 16 2.23 11.01 -2.26
CA GLY A 16 3.16 12.08 -1.89
C GLY A 16 2.68 12.86 -0.66
N ILE A 17 1.40 13.24 -0.61
CA ILE A 17 0.79 13.90 0.55
C ILE A 17 0.87 13.00 1.78
N ALA A 18 0.59 11.71 1.64
CA ALA A 18 0.67 10.74 2.73
C ALA A 18 2.10 10.63 3.28
N ILE A 19 3.12 10.57 2.41
CA ILE A 19 4.54 10.57 2.82
C ILE A 19 4.88 11.84 3.59
N VAL A 20 4.55 13.02 3.05
CA VAL A 20 4.83 14.31 3.70
C VAL A 20 4.16 14.35 5.07
N THR A 21 2.89 13.95 5.16
CA THR A 21 2.14 13.90 6.42
C THR A 21 2.78 12.94 7.42
N ALA A 22 3.21 11.77 6.98
CA ALA A 22 3.88 10.78 7.83
C ALA A 22 5.23 11.31 8.36
N LEU A 23 6.04 11.95 7.50
CA LEU A 23 7.32 12.53 7.89
C LEU A 23 7.15 13.70 8.87
N VAL A 24 6.22 14.62 8.60
CA VAL A 24 5.91 15.74 9.50
C VAL A 24 5.44 15.21 10.86
N SER A 25 4.53 14.24 10.87
CA SER A 25 4.04 13.60 12.10
C SER A 25 5.18 12.92 12.87
N ALA A 26 6.08 12.21 12.18
CA ALA A 26 7.23 11.58 12.78
C ALA A 26 8.20 12.61 13.40
N VAL A 27 8.48 13.72 12.71
CA VAL A 27 9.33 14.82 13.22
C VAL A 27 8.70 15.48 14.44
N ILE A 28 7.41 15.78 14.41
CA ILE A 28 6.68 16.36 15.55
C ILE A 28 6.77 15.43 16.76
N LEU A 29 6.47 14.14 16.58
CA LEU A 29 6.57 13.15 17.65
C LEU A 29 7.99 13.03 18.19
N TRP A 30 8.99 12.99 17.30
CA TRP A 30 10.41 12.88 17.66
C TRP A 30 10.89 14.04 18.53
N ARG A 31 10.45 15.26 18.23
CA ARG A 31 10.81 16.47 18.98
C ARG A 31 9.98 16.70 20.25
N SER A 32 8.99 15.85 20.51
CA SER A 32 8.12 15.94 21.68
C SER A 32 8.52 14.97 22.79
N ALA A 33 7.93 15.13 23.98
CA ALA A 33 8.04 14.16 25.06
C ALA A 33 7.51 12.76 24.69
N TRP A 34 6.69 12.67 23.63
CA TRP A 34 6.00 11.45 23.17
C TRP A 34 6.81 10.61 22.17
N ARG A 35 8.10 10.92 21.95
CA ARG A 35 8.96 10.20 20.99
C ARG A 35 8.97 8.68 21.18
N GLY A 36 8.78 8.18 22.41
CA GLY A 36 8.67 6.75 22.71
C GLY A 36 7.47 6.04 22.05
N LEU A 37 6.44 6.79 21.63
CA LEU A 37 5.27 6.24 20.93
C LEU A 37 5.52 5.95 19.45
N LEU A 38 6.54 6.57 18.85
CA LEU A 38 6.86 6.45 17.43
C LEU A 38 6.96 4.98 16.95
N PRO A 39 7.77 4.09 17.57
CA PRO A 39 7.84 2.68 17.17
C PRO A 39 6.50 1.93 17.32
N THR A 40 5.66 2.32 18.28
CA THR A 40 4.32 1.72 18.46
C THR A 40 3.39 2.11 17.33
N TYR A 41 3.35 3.38 16.92
CA TYR A 41 2.51 3.83 15.82
C TYR A 41 2.97 3.28 14.46
N ILE A 42 4.29 3.16 14.22
CA ILE A 42 4.81 2.49 13.01
C ILE A 42 4.30 1.04 12.94
N ARG A 43 4.44 0.26 14.01
CA ARG A 43 3.95 -1.14 14.04
C ARG A 43 2.44 -1.25 13.84
N ARG A 44 1.65 -0.35 14.43
CA ARG A 44 0.19 -0.30 14.22
C ARG A 44 -0.15 0.00 12.76
N GLY A 45 0.52 0.98 12.15
CA GLY A 45 0.35 1.32 10.74
C GLY A 45 0.68 0.14 9.81
N ILE A 46 1.76 -0.59 10.09
CA ILE A 46 2.12 -1.82 9.38
C ILE A 46 1.01 -2.86 9.52
N GLY A 47 0.50 -3.11 10.73
CA GLY A 47 -0.57 -4.07 10.97
C GLY A 47 -1.87 -3.72 10.22
N VAL A 48 -2.28 -2.45 10.22
CA VAL A 48 -3.43 -1.97 9.44
C VAL A 48 -3.21 -2.19 7.95
N THR A 49 -2.03 -1.82 7.44
CA THR A 49 -1.69 -1.95 6.02
C THR A 49 -1.72 -3.41 5.56
N ILE A 50 -1.10 -4.32 6.32
CA ILE A 50 -1.15 -5.77 6.04
C ILE A 50 -2.59 -6.27 6.07
N GLY A 51 -3.38 -5.85 7.06
CA GLY A 51 -4.80 -6.22 7.14
C GLY A 51 -5.59 -5.82 5.91
N VAL A 52 -5.41 -4.60 5.41
CA VAL A 52 -6.06 -4.11 4.19
C VAL A 52 -5.60 -4.91 2.96
N ILE A 53 -4.30 -5.17 2.82
CA ILE A 53 -3.76 -5.93 1.67
C ILE A 53 -4.30 -7.36 1.66
N VAL A 54 -4.28 -8.04 2.81
CA VAL A 54 -4.81 -9.40 2.94
C VAL A 54 -6.30 -9.42 2.65
N PHE A 55 -7.07 -8.45 3.17
CA PHE A 55 -8.49 -8.33 2.89
C PHE A 55 -8.77 -8.19 1.38
N ILE A 56 -8.07 -7.28 0.70
CA ILE A 56 -8.19 -7.10 -0.75
C ILE A 56 -7.84 -8.39 -1.50
N GLY A 57 -6.74 -9.05 -1.12
CA GLY A 57 -6.31 -10.30 -1.75
C GLY A 57 -7.31 -11.44 -1.58
N VAL A 58 -7.91 -11.58 -0.40
CA VAL A 58 -8.97 -12.57 -0.12
C VAL A 58 -10.21 -12.28 -0.96
N VAL A 59 -10.69 -11.04 -0.97
CA VAL A 59 -11.88 -10.65 -1.77
C VAL A 59 -11.64 -10.92 -3.25
N ALA A 60 -10.49 -10.52 -3.78
CA ALA A 60 -10.12 -10.75 -5.18
C ALA A 60 -9.98 -12.24 -5.53
N SER A 61 -9.65 -13.09 -4.56
CA SER A 61 -9.49 -14.54 -4.75
C SER A 61 -10.81 -15.31 -4.67
N ILE A 62 -11.83 -14.78 -3.99
CA ILE A 62 -13.16 -15.40 -3.89
C ILE A 62 -13.91 -15.25 -5.22
N ASP A 63 -13.93 -14.03 -5.76
CA ASP A 63 -14.59 -13.72 -7.03
C ASP A 63 -13.82 -12.59 -7.73
N PHE A 64 -12.92 -12.99 -8.62
CA PHE A 64 -12.07 -12.06 -9.33
C PHE A 64 -12.87 -11.17 -10.29
N ASP A 65 -13.89 -11.71 -10.97
CA ASP A 65 -14.68 -10.98 -11.96
C ASP A 65 -15.48 -9.86 -11.30
N VAL A 66 -16.10 -10.13 -10.15
CA VAL A 66 -16.80 -9.11 -9.37
C VAL A 66 -15.80 -8.09 -8.81
N PHE A 67 -14.68 -8.53 -8.25
CA PHE A 67 -13.65 -7.62 -7.74
C PHE A 67 -13.12 -6.68 -8.84
N PHE A 68 -12.69 -7.24 -9.97
CA PHE A 68 -12.20 -6.51 -11.14
C PHE A 68 -13.25 -5.51 -11.63
N THR A 69 -14.50 -5.95 -11.78
CA THR A 69 -15.58 -5.10 -12.26
C THR A 69 -15.85 -3.93 -11.32
N ARG A 70 -16.00 -4.20 -10.02
CA ARG A 70 -16.28 -3.15 -9.01
C ARG A 70 -15.13 -2.17 -8.87
N PHE A 71 -13.89 -2.66 -8.91
CA PHE A 71 -12.71 -1.81 -8.88
C PHE A 71 -12.68 -0.85 -10.08
N HIS A 72 -12.86 -1.36 -11.30
CA HIS A 72 -12.82 -0.51 -12.50
C HIS A 72 -13.99 0.47 -12.57
N GLN A 73 -15.19 0.06 -12.18
CA GLN A 73 -16.37 0.93 -12.10
C GLN A 73 -16.20 2.11 -11.15
N ALA A 74 -15.34 1.99 -10.14
CA ALA A 74 -15.06 3.10 -9.21
C ALA A 74 -14.31 4.26 -9.88
N PHE A 75 -13.54 4.00 -10.95
CA PHE A 75 -12.66 4.98 -11.57
C PHE A 75 -13.05 5.33 -13.02
N PHE A 76 -13.74 4.44 -13.70
CA PHE A 76 -13.99 4.53 -15.13
C PHE A 76 -15.49 4.37 -15.46
N PRO A 77 -15.98 4.86 -16.62
CA PRO A 77 -17.34 4.61 -17.14
C PRO A 77 -17.51 3.25 -17.87
N PRO A 78 -18.65 2.54 -17.74
CA PRO A 78 -18.85 1.21 -18.33
C PRO A 78 -18.42 1.09 -19.80
N GLY A 79 -17.75 -0.02 -20.12
CA GLY A 79 -17.29 -0.33 -21.48
C GLY A 79 -15.91 0.24 -21.84
N THR A 80 -15.22 0.97 -20.95
CA THR A 80 -13.88 1.54 -21.23
C THR A 80 -12.71 0.74 -20.67
N TRP A 81 -12.94 -0.42 -20.05
CA TRP A 81 -11.90 -1.29 -19.45
C TRP A 81 -12.03 -2.77 -19.82
N THR A 82 -12.97 -3.11 -20.70
CA THR A 82 -13.17 -4.47 -21.22
C THR A 82 -12.85 -4.44 -22.71
N PHE A 83 -11.86 -5.23 -23.13
CA PHE A 83 -11.37 -5.23 -24.50
C PHE A 83 -11.44 -6.64 -25.08
N PRO A 84 -11.68 -6.79 -26.40
CA PRO A 84 -11.56 -8.07 -27.08
C PRO A 84 -10.12 -8.60 -27.00
N GLU A 85 -9.94 -9.93 -27.07
CA GLU A 85 -8.61 -10.56 -27.02
C GLU A 85 -7.66 -10.07 -28.13
N GLY A 86 -8.21 -9.71 -29.29
CA GLY A 86 -7.46 -9.19 -30.43
C GLY A 86 -7.04 -7.72 -30.29
N ASP A 87 -7.46 -7.00 -29.26
CA ASP A 87 -7.08 -5.60 -29.05
C ASP A 87 -5.57 -5.48 -28.76
N THR A 88 -4.93 -4.47 -29.34
CA THR A 88 -3.51 -4.17 -29.13
C THR A 88 -3.18 -4.03 -27.63
N LEU A 89 -4.09 -3.48 -26.81
CA LEU A 89 -3.85 -3.35 -25.38
C LEU A 89 -3.71 -4.71 -24.69
N ILE A 90 -4.56 -5.68 -25.04
CA ILE A 90 -4.52 -7.04 -24.47
C ILE A 90 -3.30 -7.81 -24.96
N GLN A 91 -2.91 -7.61 -26.23
CA GLN A 91 -1.70 -8.25 -26.78
C GLN A 91 -0.41 -7.70 -26.18
N LEU A 92 -0.34 -6.39 -25.89
CA LEU A 92 0.83 -5.76 -25.26
C LEU A 92 0.93 -6.07 -23.76
N TYR A 93 -0.21 -6.22 -23.09
CA TYR A 93 -0.29 -6.50 -21.65
C TYR A 93 -1.07 -7.79 -21.38
N PRO A 94 -0.54 -8.95 -21.78
CA PRO A 94 -1.20 -10.24 -21.59
C PRO A 94 -1.33 -10.58 -20.10
N LEU A 95 -2.16 -11.56 -19.76
CA LEU A 95 -2.38 -11.97 -18.36
C LEU A 95 -1.07 -12.23 -17.58
N GLN A 96 -0.08 -12.87 -18.21
CA GLN A 96 1.21 -13.16 -17.59
C GLN A 96 1.93 -11.89 -17.13
N PHE A 97 1.88 -10.79 -17.90
CA PHE A 97 2.45 -9.50 -17.52
C PHE A 97 1.84 -8.99 -16.21
N TRP A 98 0.52 -9.07 -16.06
CA TRP A 98 -0.17 -8.66 -14.85
C TRP A 98 0.15 -9.56 -13.66
N MET A 99 0.24 -10.88 -13.87
CA MET A 99 0.64 -11.83 -12.82
C MET A 99 2.06 -11.55 -12.31
N ASP A 100 2.99 -11.25 -13.22
CA ASP A 100 4.36 -10.91 -12.85
C ASP A 100 4.44 -9.54 -12.15
N ALA A 101 3.67 -8.55 -12.60
CA ALA A 101 3.58 -7.24 -11.94
C ALA A 101 3.04 -7.34 -10.51
N VAL A 102 1.96 -8.11 -10.29
CA VAL A 102 1.40 -8.35 -8.96
C VAL A 102 2.40 -9.08 -8.07
N ARG A 103 3.14 -10.06 -8.61
CA ARG A 103 4.17 -10.79 -7.87
C ARG A 103 5.32 -9.87 -7.45
N GLN A 104 5.82 -9.04 -8.37
CA GLN A 104 6.88 -8.08 -8.08
C GLN A 104 6.43 -7.06 -7.03
N MET A 105 5.19 -6.56 -7.15
CA MET A 105 4.60 -5.65 -6.17
C MET A 105 4.52 -6.31 -4.78
N ALA A 106 4.09 -7.57 -4.69
CA ALA A 106 4.04 -8.30 -3.43
C ALA A 106 5.42 -8.44 -2.77
N VAL A 107 6.47 -8.70 -3.56
CA VAL A 107 7.86 -8.75 -3.06
C VAL A 107 8.28 -7.39 -2.51
N VAL A 108 8.03 -6.29 -3.23
CA VAL A 108 8.36 -4.94 -2.78
C VAL A 108 7.64 -4.61 -1.47
N ILE A 109 6.34 -4.91 -1.38
CA ILE A 109 5.55 -4.70 -0.14
C ILE A 109 6.16 -5.47 1.03
N VAL A 110 6.55 -6.73 0.85
CA VAL A 110 7.18 -7.53 1.91
C VAL A 110 8.50 -6.91 2.36
N LEU A 111 9.31 -6.42 1.43
CA LEU A 111 10.56 -5.73 1.74
C LEU A 111 10.31 -4.43 2.51
N GLU A 112 9.34 -3.61 2.08
CA GLU A 112 8.97 -2.37 2.76
C GLU A 112 8.46 -2.61 4.18
N VAL A 113 7.61 -3.63 4.37
CA VAL A 113 7.15 -4.08 5.69
C VAL A 113 8.34 -4.51 6.56
N ALA A 114 9.25 -5.34 6.03
CA ALA A 114 10.41 -5.81 6.78
C ALA A 114 11.32 -4.65 7.21
N LEU A 115 11.60 -3.71 6.29
CA LEU A 115 12.45 -2.54 6.56
C LEU A 115 11.81 -1.61 7.60
N THR A 116 10.53 -1.27 7.42
CA THR A 116 9.82 -0.35 8.34
C THR A 116 9.57 -0.99 9.71
N TYR A 117 9.29 -2.29 9.76
CA TYR A 117 9.18 -3.03 11.03
C TYR A 117 10.53 -3.14 11.73
N GLY A 118 11.60 -3.43 10.99
CA GLY A 118 12.97 -3.44 11.49
C GLY A 118 13.36 -2.09 12.11
N LEU A 119 13.05 -0.98 11.42
CA LEU A 119 13.22 0.36 11.96
C LEU A 119 12.46 0.55 13.27
N ALA A 120 11.20 0.12 13.35
CA ALA A 120 10.42 0.22 14.58
C ALA A 120 11.02 -0.58 15.73
N LEU A 121 11.58 -1.77 15.47
CA LEU A 121 12.29 -2.56 16.48
C LEU A 121 13.55 -1.85 16.98
N VAL A 122 14.36 -1.30 16.06
CA VAL A 122 15.55 -0.53 16.43
C VAL A 122 15.13 0.66 17.29
N LEU A 123 14.20 1.50 16.82
CA LEU A 123 13.71 2.66 17.56
C LEU A 123 13.15 2.30 18.94
N SER A 124 12.47 1.16 19.07
CA SER A 124 11.96 0.70 20.37
C SER A 124 13.06 0.41 21.40
N ARG A 125 14.26 0.00 20.94
CA ARG A 125 15.42 -0.23 21.83
C ARG A 125 16.04 1.07 22.34
N TRP A 126 15.97 2.15 21.55
CA TRP A 126 16.58 3.44 21.88
C TRP A 126 15.65 4.39 22.62
N LEU A 127 14.35 4.36 22.30
CA LEU A 127 13.39 5.36 22.75
C LEU A 127 12.51 4.92 23.92
N ILE A 128 12.41 3.62 24.18
CA ILE A 128 11.61 3.07 25.28
C ILE A 128 12.58 2.61 26.37
N PRO A 129 12.65 3.30 27.53
CA PRO A 129 13.47 2.86 28.64
C PRO A 129 13.04 1.44 29.07
N ARG A 130 14.00 0.52 29.20
CA ARG A 130 13.72 -0.77 29.86
C ARG A 130 13.36 -0.48 31.30
N GLN A 131 12.14 -0.82 31.72
CA GLN A 131 11.83 -0.92 33.14
C GLN A 131 12.64 -2.10 33.69
N SER A 132 13.55 -1.83 34.63
CA SER A 132 14.24 -2.86 35.39
C SER A 132 13.21 -3.60 36.24
N PRO A 133 13.15 -4.95 36.21
CA PRO A 133 12.36 -5.68 37.19
C PRO A 133 12.99 -5.44 38.57
N GLU A 134 12.19 -4.92 39.51
CA GLU A 134 12.52 -4.84 40.94
C GLU A 134 12.63 -6.23 41.57
#